data_AF-A0A1Z4VPE2-F1
#
_entry.id   AF-A0A1Z4VPE2-F1
#
_cell.length_a   1.000
_cell.length_b   1.000
_cell.length_c   1.000
_cell.angle_alpha   90.00
_cell.angle_beta   90.00
_cell.angle_gamma   90.00
#
_symmetry.space_group_name_H-M   'P 1'
#
loop_
_entity.id
_entity.type
_entity.pdbx_description
1 polymer ?
#
loop_
_entity_poly.entity_id
_entity_poly.type
_entity_poly.pdbx_seq_one_letter_code
_entity_poly.pdbx_strand_id
1 'polypeptide(L)'
;MTNLLLWLLGLLEIIIVLMVIVGVLYRQNQRLQRALGSGLGGEAGATATDWSEFLQAQINRTRTRLGQMSSDGVSSPAGIRLLQLRLRLLEAERAAWDRSTPDHELFWDTLLQALPSPPGDDTASAIAVREELIQSLQERVEQYGNRVENLETFKTMFFDLKQKLSDSQELNLQVHEEITRTIPVEMQSPEMQQMLERLRAENISMGEMLEHVDKQLRSIMLQAGVSNRSGLPPRPEDKGAVESMSDMVMHIESEMAQVRDIIVGQKSRINELMLEIDSLQLELNDKNRLRQALQQLARKNADMAQTMDRLEQENRFLQEHISILHSQELFAAEQSSEKIREFENQLLAKEKALNALERKYAAMEGQYLSVFNENERLKQKSA
;
A
#
# COMPACT_ATOMS: atom_id res chain seq x y z
N MET A 1 44.29 -88.30 24.73
CA MET A 1 45.60 -87.96 24.14
C MET A 1 45.52 -86.88 23.06
N THR A 2 44.40 -86.72 22.34
CA THR A 2 44.21 -85.73 21.26
C THR A 2 44.25 -84.27 21.73
N ASN A 3 43.75 -83.95 22.92
CA ASN A 3 43.76 -82.58 23.45
C ASN A 3 45.16 -82.08 23.85
N LEU A 4 46.06 -82.98 24.25
CA LEU A 4 47.43 -82.64 24.63
C LEU A 4 48.28 -82.31 23.39
N LEU A 5 48.01 -83.01 22.28
CA LEU A 5 48.59 -82.73 20.97
C LEU A 5 48.14 -81.37 20.42
N LEU A 6 46.86 -81.02 20.55
CA LEU A 6 46.34 -79.70 20.14
C LEU A 6 46.96 -78.55 20.95
N TRP A 7 47.15 -78.74 22.26
CA TRP A 7 47.77 -77.73 23.12
C TRP A 7 49.26 -77.54 22.81
N LEU A 8 49.98 -78.62 22.56
CA LEU A 8 51.38 -78.57 22.09
C LEU A 8 51.50 -77.92 20.71
N LEU A 9 50.57 -78.18 19.80
CA LEU A 9 50.55 -77.55 18.48
C LEU A 9 50.34 -76.03 18.59
N GLY A 10 49.40 -75.60 19.43
CA GLY A 10 49.16 -74.17 19.68
C GLY A 10 50.35 -73.47 20.34
N LEU A 11 51.03 -74.12 21.28
CA LEU A 11 52.25 -73.59 21.89
C LEU A 11 53.39 -73.46 20.88
N LEU A 12 53.53 -74.43 19.97
CA LEU A 12 54.54 -74.41 18.93
C LEU A 12 54.26 -73.32 17.89
N GLU A 13 52.99 -73.08 17.55
CA GLU A 13 52.59 -71.99 16.67
C GLU A 13 52.90 -70.62 17.30
N ILE A 14 52.65 -70.45 18.60
CA ILE A 14 53.01 -69.23 19.33
C ILE A 14 54.53 -69.01 19.33
N ILE A 15 55.33 -70.07 19.52
CA ILE A 15 56.80 -69.98 19.49
C ILE A 15 57.30 -69.59 18.10
N ILE A 16 56.69 -70.14 17.03
CA ILE A 16 57.04 -69.77 15.65
C ILE A 16 56.69 -68.31 15.38
N VAL A 17 55.51 -67.85 15.82
CA VAL A 17 55.12 -66.44 15.67
C VAL A 17 56.08 -65.53 16.45
N LEU A 18 56.49 -65.91 17.65
CA LEU A 18 57.48 -65.18 18.44
C LEU A 18 58.85 -65.13 17.75
N MET A 19 59.31 -66.25 17.17
CA MET A 19 60.55 -66.30 16.38
C MET A 19 60.46 -65.41 15.13
N VAL A 20 59.32 -65.38 14.45
CA VAL A 20 59.10 -64.49 13.30
C VAL A 20 59.11 -63.03 13.74
N ILE A 21 58.46 -62.68 14.86
CA ILE A 21 58.46 -61.32 15.39
C ILE A 21 59.88 -60.91 15.81
N VAL A 22 60.61 -61.76 16.53
CA VAL A 22 62.02 -61.50 16.91
C VAL A 22 62.89 -61.40 15.65
N GLY A 23 62.66 -62.24 14.64
CA GLY A 23 63.35 -62.18 13.36
C GLY A 23 63.06 -60.90 12.59
N VAL A 24 61.81 -60.42 12.59
CA VAL A 24 61.40 -59.15 11.98
C VAL A 24 61.99 -57.97 12.74
N LEU A 25 61.96 -57.99 14.07
CA LEU A 25 62.59 -56.98 14.92
C LEU A 25 64.10 -56.98 14.74
N TYR A 26 64.75 -58.15 14.64
CA TYR A 26 66.17 -58.25 14.35
C TYR A 26 66.51 -57.76 12.94
N ARG A 27 65.66 -58.03 11.94
CA ARG A 27 65.83 -57.50 10.58
C ARG A 27 65.59 -56.00 10.52
N GLN A 28 64.62 -55.48 11.26
CA GLN A 28 64.38 -54.04 11.39
C GLN A 28 65.53 -53.37 12.13
N ASN A 29 66.04 -53.99 13.19
CA ASN A 29 67.20 -53.49 13.93
C ASN A 29 68.47 -53.56 13.06
N GLN A 30 68.66 -54.61 12.26
CA GLN A 30 69.72 -54.64 11.24
C GLN A 30 69.51 -53.61 10.13
N ARG A 31 68.27 -53.35 9.70
CA ARG A 31 67.98 -52.30 8.72
C ARG A 31 68.23 -50.92 9.32
N LEU A 32 67.93 -50.70 10.59
CA LEU A 32 68.24 -49.50 11.34
C LEU A 32 69.75 -49.36 11.54
N GLN A 33 70.46 -50.43 11.90
CA GLN A 33 71.91 -50.48 12.00
C GLN A 33 72.59 -50.34 10.65
N ARG A 34 72.00 -50.80 9.54
CA ARG A 34 72.50 -50.53 8.18
C ARG A 34 72.15 -49.12 7.71
N ALA A 35 71.01 -48.55 8.12
CA ALA A 35 70.66 -47.17 7.84
C ALA A 35 71.48 -46.17 8.68
N LEU A 36 71.93 -46.60 9.86
CA LEU A 36 72.86 -45.88 10.73
C LEU A 36 74.33 -46.18 10.36
N GLY A 37 74.63 -47.37 9.84
CA GLY A 37 75.96 -47.87 9.50
C GLY A 37 76.35 -47.76 8.02
N SER A 38 75.47 -47.29 7.13
CA SER A 38 75.81 -46.91 5.75
C SER A 38 76.27 -45.45 5.63
N GLY A 39 76.41 -44.74 6.75
CA GLY A 39 77.30 -43.59 6.88
C GLY A 39 78.56 -44.00 7.62
N LEU A 40 79.56 -44.52 6.89
CA LEU A 40 80.95 -44.71 7.35
C LEU A 40 81.11 -45.36 8.74
N GLY A 41 80.69 -46.63 8.87
CA GLY A 41 81.09 -47.48 9.99
C GLY A 41 82.47 -48.11 9.75
N GLY A 42 83.53 -47.30 9.76
CA GLY A 42 84.86 -47.78 10.06
C GLY A 42 84.97 -48.00 11.57
N GLU A 43 85.37 -49.22 11.95
CA GLU A 43 85.98 -49.60 13.23
C GLU A 43 85.53 -48.81 14.48
N ALA A 44 84.56 -49.39 15.21
CA ALA A 44 84.29 -49.04 16.60
C ALA A 44 85.49 -49.44 17.48
N GLY A 45 86.45 -48.53 17.53
CA GLY A 45 87.64 -48.55 18.36
C GLY A 45 88.16 -47.12 18.51
N ALA A 46 87.35 -46.19 19.00
CA ALA A 46 87.78 -44.81 19.24
C ALA A 46 87.25 -44.30 20.59
N THR A 47 88.21 -44.14 21.48
CA THR A 47 88.19 -43.34 22.71
C THR A 47 87.54 -41.97 22.50
N ALA A 48 86.48 -41.66 23.25
CA ALA A 48 86.04 -40.37 23.80
C ALA A 48 86.33 -39.01 23.10
N THR A 49 86.63 -38.94 21.80
CA THR A 49 86.83 -37.69 21.04
C THR A 49 85.76 -37.42 19.97
N ASP A 50 84.90 -38.39 19.64
CA ASP A 50 83.99 -38.25 18.48
C ASP A 50 82.58 -37.75 18.80
N TRP A 51 82.16 -37.70 20.08
CA TRP A 51 80.76 -37.31 20.39
C TRP A 51 80.48 -35.83 20.14
N SER A 52 81.45 -34.95 20.45
CA SER A 52 81.34 -33.51 20.17
C SER A 52 81.33 -33.24 18.65
N GLU A 53 82.16 -33.96 17.88
CA GLU A 53 82.18 -33.89 16.42
C GLU A 53 80.88 -34.43 15.81
N PHE A 54 80.34 -35.51 16.38
CA PHE A 54 79.04 -36.06 15.98
C PHE A 54 77.90 -35.07 16.22
N LEU A 55 77.81 -34.48 17.41
CA LEU A 55 76.81 -33.46 17.74
C LEU A 55 76.95 -32.26 16.79
N GLN A 56 78.18 -31.83 16.51
CA GLN A 56 78.42 -30.72 15.59
C GLN A 56 78.01 -31.03 14.15
N ALA A 57 78.25 -32.26 13.68
CA ALA A 57 77.77 -32.72 12.36
C ALA A 57 76.23 -32.77 12.30
N GLN A 58 75.56 -33.19 13.38
CA GLN A 58 74.10 -33.21 13.46
C GLN A 58 73.51 -31.79 13.49
N ILE A 59 74.09 -30.88 14.27
CA ILE A 59 73.71 -29.45 14.31
C ILE A 59 73.82 -28.86 12.91
N ASN A 60 74.96 -29.03 12.23
CA ASN A 60 75.16 -28.51 10.89
C ASN A 60 74.17 -29.09 9.86
N ARG A 61 73.89 -30.40 9.91
CA ARG A 61 72.87 -31.04 9.05
C ARG A 61 71.46 -30.52 9.31
N THR A 62 71.11 -30.23 10.56
CA THR A 62 69.79 -29.66 10.89
C THR A 62 69.68 -28.20 10.47
N ARG A 63 70.74 -27.40 10.59
CA ARG A 63 70.78 -26.01 10.08
C ARG A 63 70.66 -25.95 8.57
N THR A 64 71.35 -26.82 7.83
CA THR A 64 71.24 -26.84 6.36
C THR A 64 69.85 -27.25 5.90
N ARG A 65 69.23 -28.25 6.55
CA ARG A 65 67.83 -28.63 6.27
C ARG A 65 66.83 -27.53 6.61
N LEU A 66 67.03 -26.82 7.72
CA LEU A 66 66.21 -25.66 8.08
C LEU A 66 66.34 -24.54 7.05
N GLY A 67 67.56 -24.25 6.59
CA GLY A 67 67.84 -23.28 5.52
C GLY A 67 67.15 -23.65 4.20
N GLN A 68 67.27 -24.91 3.76
CA GLN A 68 66.61 -25.43 2.57
C GLN A 68 65.07 -25.39 2.67
N MET A 69 64.52 -25.79 3.82
CA MET A 69 63.06 -25.72 4.03
C MET A 69 62.53 -24.29 4.12
N SER A 70 63.36 -23.32 4.55
CA SER A 70 63.00 -21.90 4.56
C SER A 70 63.04 -21.25 3.17
N SER A 71 63.91 -21.74 2.26
CA SER A 71 64.01 -21.21 0.89
C SER A 71 62.96 -21.76 -0.07
N ASP A 72 62.46 -22.98 0.16
CA ASP A 72 61.55 -23.66 -0.77
C ASP A 72 60.08 -23.24 -0.67
N GLY A 73 59.70 -22.38 0.29
CA GLY A 73 58.38 -21.73 0.37
C GLY A 73 57.13 -22.63 0.55
N VAL A 74 57.28 -23.96 0.43
CA VAL A 74 56.19 -24.97 0.44
C VAL A 74 56.20 -25.80 1.75
N SER A 75 57.10 -25.51 2.68
CA SER A 75 57.29 -26.29 3.90
C SER A 75 56.17 -26.07 4.92
N SER A 76 55.63 -27.16 5.48
CA SER A 76 54.63 -27.11 6.55
C SER A 76 55.19 -26.38 7.79
N PRO A 77 54.43 -25.44 8.39
CA PRO A 77 54.88 -24.66 9.54
C PRO A 77 55.20 -25.55 10.76
N ALA A 78 54.59 -26.73 10.87
CA ALA A 78 54.89 -27.71 11.90
C ALA A 78 56.27 -28.37 11.71
N GLY A 79 56.68 -28.63 10.46
CA GLY A 79 57.99 -29.20 10.14
C GLY A 79 59.15 -28.25 10.47
N ILE A 80 58.97 -26.95 10.19
CA ILE A 80 59.93 -25.90 10.53
C ILE A 80 60.10 -25.80 12.05
N ARG A 81 58.99 -25.76 12.80
CA ARG A 81 59.01 -25.72 14.28
C ARG A 81 59.72 -26.94 14.88
N LEU A 82 59.46 -28.13 14.36
CA LEU A 82 60.09 -29.37 14.85
C LEU A 82 61.60 -29.37 14.59
N LEU A 83 62.05 -28.89 13.43
CA LEU A 83 63.48 -28.76 13.13
C LEU A 83 64.16 -27.69 13.99
N GLN A 84 63.48 -26.59 14.29
CA GLN A 84 63.98 -25.56 15.22
C GLN A 84 64.11 -26.10 16.66
N LEU A 85 63.13 -26.86 17.14
CA LEU A 85 63.20 -27.51 18.45
C LEU A 85 64.33 -28.53 18.51
N ARG A 86 64.48 -29.35 17.46
CA ARG A 86 65.59 -30.31 17.37
C ARG A 86 66.95 -29.61 17.36
N LEU A 87 67.09 -28.51 16.62
CA LEU A 87 68.33 -27.73 16.59
C LEU A 87 68.68 -27.21 17.99
N ARG A 88 67.71 -26.61 18.67
CA ARG A 88 67.90 -26.08 20.03
C ARG A 88 68.25 -27.17 21.04
N LEU A 89 67.65 -28.35 20.93
CA LEU A 89 67.98 -29.49 21.80
C LEU A 89 69.41 -29.98 21.56
N LEU A 90 69.85 -30.09 20.30
CA LEU A 90 71.22 -30.49 19.97
C LEU A 90 72.25 -29.45 20.42
N GLU A 91 71.92 -28.16 20.34
CA GLU A 91 72.76 -27.06 20.85
C GLU A 91 72.86 -27.09 22.38
N ALA A 92 71.75 -27.37 23.08
CA ALA A 92 71.73 -27.54 24.53
C ALA A 92 72.51 -28.78 24.98
N GLU A 93 72.38 -29.89 24.27
CA GLU A 93 73.13 -31.13 24.52
C GLU A 93 74.63 -30.93 24.34
N ARG A 94 75.03 -30.21 23.29
CA ARG A 94 76.43 -29.83 23.09
C ARG A 94 76.93 -28.91 24.19
N ALA A 95 76.16 -27.89 24.57
CA ALA A 95 76.55 -26.97 25.64
C ALA A 95 76.68 -27.68 27.00
N ALA A 96 75.83 -28.68 27.27
CA ALA A 96 75.94 -29.53 28.45
C ALA A 96 77.17 -30.43 28.39
N TRP A 97 77.47 -31.01 27.21
CA TRP A 97 78.65 -31.84 26.99
C TRP A 97 79.95 -31.06 27.14
N ASP A 98 80.05 -29.87 26.55
CA ASP A 98 81.23 -28.99 26.62
C ASP A 98 81.50 -28.51 28.06
N ARG A 99 80.47 -28.48 28.93
CA ARG A 99 80.58 -28.07 30.34
C ARG A 99 80.74 -29.23 31.31
N SER A 100 80.37 -30.45 30.92
CA SER A 100 80.50 -31.64 31.78
C SER A 100 81.95 -32.12 31.79
N THR A 101 82.57 -32.14 32.97
CA THR A 101 83.83 -32.85 33.23
C THR A 101 83.66 -34.36 33.00
N PRO A 102 84.76 -35.13 32.83
CA PRO A 102 84.73 -36.54 32.38
C PRO A 102 83.88 -37.51 33.22
N ASP A 103 83.46 -37.13 34.42
CA ASP A 103 82.63 -37.98 35.29
C ASP A 103 81.11 -37.84 35.04
N HIS A 104 80.66 -37.00 34.09
CA HIS A 104 79.27 -36.89 33.60
C HIS A 104 78.14 -36.70 34.65
N GLU A 105 78.44 -36.57 35.95
CA GLU A 105 77.43 -36.48 37.02
C GLU A 105 76.54 -35.23 36.87
N LEU A 106 77.11 -34.12 36.36
CA LEU A 106 76.42 -32.84 36.17
C LEU A 106 75.82 -32.67 34.77
N PHE A 107 75.97 -33.67 33.88
CA PHE A 107 75.52 -33.55 32.48
C PHE A 107 74.01 -33.34 32.40
N TRP A 108 73.23 -34.19 33.09
CA TRP A 108 71.77 -34.14 33.05
C TRP A 108 71.21 -32.85 33.67
N ASP A 109 71.80 -32.37 34.77
CA ASP A 109 71.40 -31.12 35.39
C ASP A 109 71.70 -29.91 34.50
N THR A 110 72.87 -29.91 33.86
CA THR A 110 73.26 -28.86 32.91
C THR A 110 72.39 -28.90 31.66
N LEU A 111 72.00 -30.08 31.18
CA LEU A 111 71.09 -30.27 30.04
C LEU A 111 69.67 -29.80 30.36
N LEU A 112 69.15 -30.13 31.55
CA LEU A 112 67.85 -29.65 32.02
C LEU A 112 67.81 -28.12 32.19
N GLN A 113 68.93 -27.50 32.60
CA GLN A 113 69.04 -26.04 32.66
C GLN A 113 69.23 -25.38 31.28
N ALA A 114 69.90 -26.06 30.33
CA ALA A 114 70.14 -25.56 28.99
C ALA A 114 68.95 -25.78 28.04
N LEU A 115 68.03 -26.69 28.38
CA LEU A 115 66.78 -26.89 27.65
C LEU A 115 65.92 -25.62 27.77
N PRO A 116 65.54 -24.99 26.64
CA PRO A 116 64.59 -23.89 26.71
C PRO A 116 63.26 -24.42 27.24
N SER A 117 62.62 -23.64 28.12
CA SER A 117 61.22 -23.86 28.52
C SER A 117 60.37 -24.13 27.27
N PRO A 118 59.39 -25.05 27.34
CA PRO A 118 58.56 -25.39 26.18
C PRO A 118 58.06 -24.11 25.53
N PRO A 119 57.98 -24.04 24.18
CA PRO A 119 57.50 -22.84 23.51
C PRO A 119 56.20 -22.44 24.19
N GLY A 120 56.23 -21.28 24.87
CA GLY A 120 55.10 -20.80 25.65
C GLY A 120 53.86 -20.82 24.77
N ASP A 121 52.72 -21.16 25.36
CA ASP A 121 51.42 -21.30 24.71
C ASP A 121 51.10 -20.12 23.78
N ASP A 122 51.57 -20.17 22.53
CA ASP A 122 51.05 -19.42 21.38
C ASP A 122 49.57 -19.79 21.15
N THR A 123 49.07 -20.83 21.82
CA THR A 123 47.66 -21.19 21.86
C THR A 123 46.84 -20.16 22.63
N ALA A 124 47.32 -19.60 23.73
CA ALA A 124 46.54 -18.62 24.51
C ALA A 124 46.40 -17.28 23.77
N SER A 125 47.46 -16.81 23.10
CA SER A 125 47.41 -15.60 22.27
C SER A 125 46.65 -15.84 20.96
N ALA A 126 46.79 -17.02 20.32
CA ALA A 126 46.01 -17.36 19.13
C ALA A 126 44.53 -17.65 19.41
N ILE A 127 44.19 -18.15 20.61
CA ILE A 127 42.81 -18.31 21.08
C ILE A 127 42.20 -16.95 21.37
N ALA A 128 42.92 -16.05 22.07
CA ALA A 128 42.44 -14.68 22.31
C ALA A 128 42.21 -13.90 20.99
N VAL A 129 43.15 -13.99 20.03
CA VAL A 129 42.98 -13.37 18.70
C VAL A 129 41.84 -14.01 17.91
N ARG A 130 41.59 -15.32 18.08
CA ARG A 130 40.43 -16.00 17.47
C ARG A 130 39.11 -15.65 18.15
N GLU A 131 39.10 -15.45 19.47
CA GLU A 131 37.92 -15.01 20.21
C GLU A 131 37.54 -13.58 19.84
N GLU A 132 38.50 -12.66 19.69
CA GLU A 132 38.25 -11.32 19.15
C GLU A 132 37.75 -11.37 17.69
N LEU A 133 38.30 -12.26 16.87
CA LEU A 133 37.82 -12.46 15.50
C LEU A 133 36.38 -13.02 15.49
N ILE A 134 36.05 -13.97 16.37
CA ILE A 134 34.71 -14.54 16.48
C ILE A 134 33.72 -13.49 16.98
N GLN A 135 34.09 -12.69 17.98
CA GLN A 135 33.25 -11.59 18.48
C GLN A 135 33.00 -10.53 17.40
N SER A 136 34.04 -10.08 16.70
CA SER A 136 33.88 -9.11 15.61
C SER A 136 33.08 -9.66 14.42
N LEU A 137 33.16 -10.96 14.14
CA LEU A 137 32.31 -11.62 13.15
C LEU A 137 30.86 -11.76 13.63
N GLN A 138 30.63 -12.05 14.92
CA GLN A 138 29.29 -12.07 15.51
C GLN A 138 28.64 -10.69 15.49
N GLU A 139 29.36 -9.64 15.90
CA GLU A 139 28.89 -8.25 15.80
C GLU A 139 28.56 -7.87 14.36
N ARG A 140 29.38 -8.28 13.38
CA ARG A 140 29.07 -8.07 11.96
C ARG A 140 27.84 -8.85 11.51
N VAL A 141 27.68 -10.10 11.93
CA VAL A 141 26.51 -10.91 11.60
C VAL A 141 25.24 -10.30 12.21
N GLU A 142 25.29 -9.79 13.43
CA GLU A 142 24.18 -9.04 14.03
C GLU A 142 23.91 -7.73 13.29
N GLN A 143 24.94 -6.97 12.89
CA GLN A 143 24.77 -5.78 12.07
C GLN A 143 24.14 -6.09 10.71
N TYR A 144 24.56 -7.17 10.04
CA TYR A 144 23.94 -7.61 8.80
C TYR A 144 22.53 -8.15 9.02
N GLY A 145 22.27 -8.82 10.15
CA GLY A 145 20.94 -9.26 10.57
C GLY A 145 19.97 -8.10 10.74
N ASN A 146 20.35 -7.10 11.55
CA ASN A 146 19.58 -5.87 11.75
C ASN A 146 19.39 -5.10 10.43
N ARG A 147 20.39 -5.11 9.55
CA ARG A 147 20.29 -4.48 8.22
C ARG A 147 19.30 -5.22 7.32
N VAL A 148 19.28 -6.55 7.36
CA VAL A 148 18.30 -7.35 6.61
C VAL A 148 16.90 -7.12 7.15
N GLU A 149 16.72 -7.12 8.47
CA GLU A 149 15.44 -6.83 9.12
C GLU A 149 14.93 -5.42 8.77
N ASN A 150 15.80 -4.41 8.79
CA ASN A 150 15.47 -3.05 8.36
C ASN A 150 15.11 -2.98 6.86
N LEU A 151 15.75 -3.79 6.01
CA LEU A 151 15.39 -3.87 4.59
C LEU A 151 14.06 -4.61 4.37
N GLU A 152 13.73 -5.59 5.20
CA GLU A 152 12.44 -6.29 5.16
C GLU A 152 11.29 -5.41 5.67
N THR A 153 11.52 -4.61 6.72
CA THR A 153 10.55 -3.60 7.17
C THR A 153 10.38 -2.48 6.15
N PHE A 154 11.48 -2.01 5.53
CA PHE A 154 11.41 -1.07 4.42
C PHE A 154 10.63 -1.65 3.24
N LYS A 155 10.91 -2.91 2.87
CA LYS A 155 10.21 -3.61 1.78
C LYS A 155 8.71 -3.69 2.04
N THR A 156 8.30 -4.06 3.25
CA THR A 156 6.88 -4.15 3.62
C THR A 156 6.20 -2.78 3.61
N MET A 157 6.81 -1.77 4.22
CA MET A 157 6.29 -0.39 4.18
C MET A 157 6.19 0.15 2.75
N PHE A 158 7.16 -0.16 1.89
CA PHE A 158 7.18 0.24 0.49
C PHE A 158 6.06 -0.43 -0.32
N PHE A 159 5.85 -1.74 -0.16
CA PHE A 159 4.75 -2.43 -0.83
C PHE A 159 3.39 -1.93 -0.34
N ASP A 160 3.24 -1.66 0.95
CA ASP A 160 2.04 -1.03 1.50
C ASP A 160 1.81 0.38 0.92
N LEU A 161 2.87 1.18 0.79
CA LEU A 161 2.78 2.51 0.19
C LEU A 161 2.40 2.42 -1.30
N LYS A 162 3.02 1.50 -2.04
CA LYS A 162 2.72 1.26 -3.46
C LYS A 162 1.29 0.78 -3.66
N GLN A 163 0.81 -0.09 -2.77
CA GLN A 163 -0.59 -0.55 -2.74
C GLN A 163 -1.52 0.64 -2.52
N LYS A 164 -1.30 1.43 -1.46
CA LYS A 164 -2.13 2.62 -1.15
C LYS A 164 -2.13 3.66 -2.27
N LEU A 165 -0.99 3.85 -2.94
CA LEU A 165 -0.86 4.80 -4.04
C LEU A 165 -1.56 4.28 -5.31
N SER A 166 -1.49 2.98 -5.58
CA SER A 166 -2.26 2.32 -6.64
C SER A 166 -3.77 2.40 -6.36
N ASP A 167 -4.20 2.09 -5.15
CA ASP A 167 -5.60 2.15 -4.74
C ASP A 167 -6.13 3.59 -4.84
N SER A 168 -5.32 4.59 -4.48
CA SER A 168 -5.66 6.01 -4.65
C SER A 168 -5.74 6.43 -6.12
N GLN A 169 -4.91 5.84 -6.98
CA GLN A 169 -4.95 6.09 -8.42
C GLN A 169 -6.23 5.50 -9.04
N GLU A 170 -6.58 4.27 -8.65
CA GLU A 170 -7.79 3.58 -9.07
C GLU A 170 -9.05 4.30 -8.58
N LEU A 171 -9.07 4.75 -7.33
CA LEU A 171 -10.16 5.56 -6.78
C LEU A 171 -10.33 6.88 -7.55
N ASN A 172 -9.24 7.59 -7.86
CA ASN A 172 -9.31 8.82 -8.66
C ASN A 172 -9.82 8.57 -10.08
N LEU A 173 -9.48 7.42 -10.69
CA LEU A 173 -10.02 7.02 -12.00
C LEU A 173 -11.51 6.69 -11.90
N GLN A 174 -11.94 5.97 -10.87
CA GLN A 174 -13.36 5.67 -10.63
C GLN A 174 -14.17 6.95 -10.40
N VAL A 175 -13.68 7.88 -9.59
CA VAL A 175 -14.31 9.19 -9.38
C VAL A 175 -14.41 9.97 -10.70
N HIS A 176 -13.36 9.97 -11.51
CA HIS A 176 -13.38 10.61 -12.82
C HIS A 176 -14.42 9.98 -13.76
N GLU A 177 -14.50 8.65 -13.78
CA GLU A 177 -15.45 7.90 -14.61
C GLU A 177 -16.89 8.08 -14.13
N GLU A 178 -17.13 8.07 -12.81
CA GLU A 178 -18.45 8.32 -12.24
C GLU A 178 -18.93 9.75 -12.48
N ILE A 179 -18.07 10.77 -12.34
CA ILE A 179 -18.43 12.15 -12.66
C ILE A 179 -18.74 12.30 -14.16
N THR A 180 -17.94 11.67 -15.03
CA THR A 180 -18.17 11.70 -16.48
C THR A 180 -19.45 10.96 -16.88
N ARG A 181 -19.81 9.89 -16.16
CA ARG A 181 -21.01 9.09 -16.41
C ARG A 181 -22.28 9.71 -15.86
N THR A 182 -22.21 10.36 -14.71
CA THR A 182 -23.38 10.94 -14.02
C THR A 182 -23.72 12.34 -14.52
N ILE A 183 -22.75 13.09 -15.04
CA ILE A 183 -22.98 14.47 -15.48
C ILE A 183 -22.61 14.63 -16.96
N PRO A 184 -23.60 14.69 -17.88
CA PRO A 184 -23.34 14.93 -19.29
C PRO A 184 -22.66 16.28 -19.51
N VAL A 185 -21.76 16.33 -20.49
CA VAL A 185 -20.82 17.44 -20.76
C VAL A 185 -21.55 18.78 -20.92
N GLU A 186 -22.80 18.79 -21.41
CA GLU A 186 -23.59 20.01 -21.59
C GLU A 186 -24.10 20.64 -20.27
N MET A 187 -24.05 19.92 -19.14
CA MET A 187 -24.43 20.42 -17.81
C MET A 187 -23.23 20.63 -16.88
N GLN A 188 -22.02 20.37 -17.34
CA GLN A 188 -20.82 20.58 -16.53
C GLN A 188 -20.52 22.08 -16.40
N SER A 189 -20.45 22.56 -15.16
CA SER A 189 -19.98 23.93 -14.90
C SER A 189 -18.52 24.07 -15.34
N PRO A 190 -18.08 25.27 -15.76
CA PRO A 190 -16.68 25.50 -16.12
C PRO A 190 -15.71 25.21 -14.96
N GLU A 191 -16.17 25.35 -13.71
CA GLU A 191 -15.40 25.01 -12.51
C GLU A 191 -15.21 23.49 -12.37
N MET A 192 -16.21 22.69 -12.70
CA MET A 192 -16.12 21.23 -12.66
C MET A 192 -15.24 20.68 -13.79
N GLN A 193 -15.23 21.33 -14.95
CA GLN A 193 -14.27 21.02 -16.01
C GLN A 193 -12.83 21.34 -15.59
N GLN A 194 -12.57 22.50 -14.98
CA GLN A 194 -11.25 22.81 -14.42
C GLN A 194 -10.83 21.82 -13.31
N MET A 195 -11.77 21.35 -12.51
CA MET A 195 -11.53 20.34 -11.48
C MET A 195 -11.15 18.99 -12.09
N LEU A 196 -11.86 18.55 -13.13
CA LEU A 196 -11.55 17.31 -13.86
C LEU A 196 -10.21 17.39 -14.59
N GLU A 197 -9.87 18.54 -15.16
CA GLU A 197 -8.58 18.80 -15.81
C GLU A 197 -7.44 18.76 -14.78
N ARG A 198 -7.64 19.34 -13.59
CA ARG A 198 -6.69 19.27 -12.47
C ARG A 198 -6.49 17.84 -11.97
N LEU A 199 -7.57 17.11 -11.72
CA LEU A 199 -7.50 15.71 -11.30
C LEU A 199 -6.77 14.86 -12.34
N ARG A 200 -6.98 15.13 -13.63
CA ARG A 200 -6.28 14.42 -14.71
C ARG A 200 -4.79 14.74 -14.75
N ALA A 201 -4.42 16.02 -14.63
CA ALA A 201 -3.02 16.45 -14.58
C ALA A 201 -2.30 15.90 -13.34
N GLU A 202 -2.99 15.83 -12.21
CA GLU A 202 -2.46 15.31 -10.95
C GLU A 202 -2.31 13.78 -10.99
N ASN A 203 -3.23 13.07 -11.65
CA ASN A 203 -3.12 11.62 -11.87
C ASN A 203 -1.92 11.27 -12.77
N ILE A 204 -1.65 12.09 -13.80
CA ILE A 204 -0.45 11.96 -14.64
C ILE A 204 0.81 12.20 -13.80
N SER A 205 0.83 13.26 -12.98
CA SER A 205 1.96 13.56 -12.09
C SER A 205 2.23 12.45 -11.07
N MET A 206 1.17 11.84 -10.52
CA MET A 206 1.30 10.72 -9.57
C MET A 206 1.85 9.45 -10.25
N GLY A 207 1.46 9.19 -11.50
CA GLY A 207 2.03 8.14 -12.33
C GLY A 207 3.52 8.37 -12.63
N GLU A 208 3.93 9.61 -12.92
CA GLU A 208 5.32 9.99 -13.15
C GLU A 208 6.17 9.84 -11.87
N MET A 209 5.65 10.23 -10.70
CA MET A 209 6.32 10.00 -9.42
C MET A 209 6.49 8.51 -9.10
N LEU A 210 5.47 7.69 -9.35
CA LEU A 210 5.55 6.23 -9.22
C LEU A 210 6.64 5.64 -10.10
N GLU A 211 6.73 6.10 -11.35
CA GLU A 211 7.76 5.65 -12.28
C GLU A 211 9.16 6.12 -11.85
N HIS A 212 9.29 7.33 -11.32
CA HIS A 212 10.56 7.84 -10.80
C HIS A 212 11.06 7.03 -9.60
N VAL A 213 10.16 6.74 -8.65
CA VAL A 213 10.48 5.92 -7.48
C VAL A 213 10.84 4.48 -7.88
N ASP A 214 10.12 3.86 -8.83
CA ASP A 214 10.45 2.51 -9.33
C ASP A 214 11.83 2.50 -10.05
N LYS A 215 12.16 3.57 -10.79
CA LYS A 215 13.47 3.74 -11.43
C LYS A 215 14.61 3.91 -10.42
N GLN A 216 14.43 4.74 -9.39
CA GLN A 216 15.42 4.90 -8.33
C GLN A 216 15.63 3.61 -7.52
N LEU A 217 14.57 2.84 -7.29
CA LEU A 217 14.68 1.57 -6.57
C LEU A 217 15.42 0.51 -7.40
N ARG A 218 15.17 0.46 -8.71
CA ARG A 218 15.96 -0.39 -9.63
C ARG A 218 17.43 0.03 -9.67
N SER A 219 17.73 1.33 -9.67
CA SER A 219 19.13 1.77 -9.66
C SER A 219 19.82 1.40 -8.34
N ILE A 220 19.15 1.55 -7.19
CA ILE A 220 19.67 1.15 -5.88
C ILE A 220 19.88 -0.37 -5.81
N MET A 221 18.92 -1.18 -6.29
CA MET A 221 19.08 -2.64 -6.34
C MET A 221 20.23 -3.08 -7.25
N LEU A 222 20.40 -2.41 -8.39
CA LEU A 222 21.52 -2.67 -9.29
C LEU A 222 22.85 -2.26 -8.64
N GLN A 223 22.92 -1.13 -7.95
CA GLN A 223 24.14 -0.63 -7.31
C GLN A 223 24.54 -1.47 -6.07
N ALA A 224 23.55 -1.93 -5.29
CA ALA A 224 23.74 -2.87 -4.20
C ALA A 224 24.17 -4.28 -4.70
N GLY A 225 23.64 -4.72 -5.86
CA GLY A 225 24.02 -5.98 -6.50
C GLY A 225 25.40 -5.98 -7.16
N VAL A 226 25.88 -4.82 -7.63
CA VAL A 226 27.19 -4.68 -8.30
C VAL A 226 28.35 -4.70 -7.29
N SER A 227 28.14 -4.24 -6.05
CA SER A 227 29.18 -4.22 -5.01
C SER A 227 29.60 -5.61 -4.52
N ASN A 228 28.81 -6.65 -4.80
CA ASN A 228 29.07 -8.05 -4.38
C ASN A 228 29.64 -8.95 -5.49
N ARG A 229 29.98 -8.41 -6.68
CA ARG A 229 30.48 -9.22 -7.80
C ARG A 229 32.00 -9.45 -7.80
N SER A 230 32.77 -8.70 -7.03
CA SER A 230 34.14 -9.08 -6.67
C SER A 230 34.09 -9.75 -5.30
N GLY A 231 34.40 -11.04 -5.23
CA GLY A 231 34.51 -11.78 -3.97
C GLY A 231 35.71 -11.35 -3.09
N LEU A 232 36.04 -10.06 -3.06
CA LEU A 232 37.00 -9.47 -2.13
C LEU A 232 36.25 -8.79 -0.98
N PRO A 233 36.68 -9.00 0.27
CA PRO A 233 36.09 -8.32 1.42
C PRO A 233 36.29 -6.80 1.30
N PRO A 234 35.29 -5.98 1.70
CA PRO A 234 35.49 -4.55 1.83
C PRO A 234 36.53 -4.29 2.93
N ARG A 235 37.54 -3.49 2.60
CA ARG A 235 38.62 -3.11 3.50
C ARG A 235 38.03 -2.26 4.65
N PRO A 236 38.41 -2.48 5.92
CA PRO A 236 37.76 -1.86 7.09
C PRO A 236 38.00 -0.36 7.28
N GLU A 237 38.51 0.36 6.26
CA GLU A 237 38.82 1.80 6.36
C GLU A 237 37.75 2.72 5.78
N ASP A 238 36.72 2.21 5.09
CA ASP A 238 35.62 3.03 4.58
C ASP A 238 34.51 3.24 5.63
N LYS A 239 34.83 3.94 6.73
CA LYS A 239 33.81 4.51 7.62
C LYS A 239 32.87 5.48 6.86
N GLY A 240 33.37 6.10 5.79
CA GLY A 240 32.58 6.97 4.92
C GLY A 240 31.46 6.26 4.15
N ALA A 241 31.56 4.95 3.86
CA ALA A 241 30.50 4.23 3.15
C ALA A 241 29.32 3.85 4.07
N VAL A 242 29.59 3.62 5.35
CA VAL A 242 28.56 3.31 6.36
C VAL A 242 27.87 4.60 6.82
N GLU A 243 28.62 5.69 7.03
CA GLU A 243 28.04 7.02 7.29
C GLU A 243 27.27 7.54 6.07
N SER A 244 27.79 7.39 4.85
CA SER A 244 27.07 7.79 3.63
C SER A 244 25.79 6.98 3.40
N MET A 245 25.74 5.69 3.73
CA MET A 245 24.50 4.91 3.69
C MET A 245 23.55 5.27 4.85
N SER A 246 24.06 5.58 6.04
CA SER A 246 23.25 6.04 7.18
C SER A 246 22.61 7.40 6.92
N ASP A 247 23.36 8.34 6.36
CA ASP A 247 22.85 9.65 5.93
C ASP A 247 21.84 9.49 4.78
N MET A 248 22.06 8.54 3.87
CA MET A 248 21.11 8.24 2.79
C MET A 248 19.84 7.58 3.32
N VAL A 249 19.92 6.70 4.31
CA VAL A 249 18.75 6.10 4.98
C VAL A 249 17.98 7.16 5.77
N MET A 250 18.66 8.02 6.53
CA MET A 250 18.00 9.15 7.21
C MET A 250 17.37 10.13 6.21
N HIS A 251 18.00 10.36 5.06
CA HIS A 251 17.42 11.22 4.03
C HIS A 251 16.16 10.59 3.42
N ILE A 252 16.17 9.29 3.15
CA ILE A 252 15.00 8.53 2.66
C ILE A 252 13.90 8.49 3.72
N GLU A 253 14.23 8.31 5.00
CA GLU A 253 13.26 8.35 6.09
C GLU A 253 12.64 9.73 6.26
N SER A 254 13.45 10.79 6.13
CA SER A 254 12.97 12.18 6.13
C SER A 254 12.05 12.46 4.94
N GLU A 255 12.42 12.01 3.73
CA GLU A 255 11.58 12.18 2.55
C GLU A 255 10.29 11.33 2.64
N MET A 256 10.37 10.12 3.19
CA MET A 256 9.20 9.27 3.48
C MET A 256 8.27 9.90 4.53
N ALA A 257 8.81 10.54 5.56
CA ALA A 257 8.02 11.28 6.55
C ALA A 257 7.33 12.49 5.90
N GLN A 258 8.04 13.19 5.01
CA GLN A 258 7.49 14.31 4.26
C GLN A 258 6.39 13.87 3.29
N VAL A 259 6.58 12.75 2.57
CA VAL A 259 5.54 12.13 1.73
C VAL A 259 4.35 11.69 2.57
N ARG A 260 4.56 11.15 3.77
CA ARG A 260 3.47 10.76 4.68
C ARG A 260 2.65 11.97 5.13
N ASP A 261 3.29 13.07 5.51
CA ASP A 261 2.58 14.30 5.90
C ASP A 261 1.81 14.91 4.73
N ILE A 262 2.39 14.88 3.52
CA ILE A 262 1.70 15.29 2.29
C ILE A 262 0.47 14.41 2.05
N ILE A 263 0.58 13.09 2.18
CA ILE A 263 -0.55 12.15 2.01
C ILE A 263 -1.64 12.40 3.07
N VAL A 264 -1.28 12.65 4.33
CA VAL A 264 -2.25 12.94 5.38
C VAL A 264 -2.98 14.25 5.09
N GLY A 265 -2.26 15.29 4.68
CA GLY A 265 -2.85 16.56 4.25
C GLY A 265 -3.72 16.43 2.98
N GLN A 266 -3.34 15.55 2.06
CA GLN A 266 -4.14 15.24 0.88
C GLN A 266 -5.41 14.46 1.23
N LYS A 267 -5.35 13.52 2.17
CA LYS A 267 -6.53 12.78 2.65
C LYS A 267 -7.55 13.70 3.30
N SER A 268 -7.12 14.65 4.12
CA SER A 268 -8.04 15.65 4.68
C SER A 268 -8.66 16.51 3.57
N ARG A 269 -7.89 16.87 2.54
CA ARG A 269 -8.38 17.67 1.42
C ARG A 269 -9.35 16.91 0.52
N ILE A 270 -9.10 15.62 0.26
CA ILE A 270 -10.03 14.74 -0.46
C ILE A 270 -11.34 14.61 0.31
N ASN A 271 -11.28 14.48 1.64
CA ASN A 271 -12.48 14.43 2.46
C ASN A 271 -13.27 15.76 2.42
N GLU A 272 -12.58 16.90 2.45
CA GLU A 272 -13.22 18.21 2.27
C GLU A 272 -13.89 18.33 0.89
N LEU A 273 -13.21 17.91 -0.16
CA LEU A 273 -13.76 17.90 -1.53
C LEU A 273 -14.94 16.92 -1.67
N MET A 274 -14.89 15.76 -1.02
CA MET A 274 -16.02 14.83 -0.98
C MET A 274 -17.25 15.46 -0.31
N LEU A 275 -17.07 16.15 0.83
CA LEU A 275 -18.16 16.86 1.49
C LEU A 275 -18.73 17.98 0.61
N GLU A 276 -17.86 18.67 -0.14
CA GLU A 276 -18.28 19.70 -1.09
C GLU A 276 -19.06 19.09 -2.26
N ILE A 277 -18.64 17.94 -2.80
CA ILE A 277 -19.38 17.18 -3.82
C ILE A 277 -20.75 16.73 -3.30
N ASP A 278 -20.82 16.18 -2.09
CA ASP A 278 -22.08 15.78 -1.46
C ASP A 278 -23.03 16.99 -1.31
N SER A 279 -22.48 18.15 -0.94
CA SER A 279 -23.24 19.41 -0.86
C SER A 279 -23.77 19.86 -2.22
N LEU A 280 -22.94 19.78 -3.28
CA LEU A 280 -23.33 20.13 -4.64
C LEU A 280 -24.36 19.14 -5.22
N GLN A 281 -24.28 17.86 -4.86
CA GLN A 281 -25.29 16.86 -5.23
C GLN A 281 -26.64 17.14 -4.54
N LEU A 282 -26.63 17.55 -3.28
CA LEU A 282 -27.83 17.99 -2.57
C LEU A 282 -28.45 19.22 -3.25
N GLU A 283 -27.63 20.23 -3.57
CA GLU A 283 -28.09 21.42 -4.31
C GLU A 283 -28.64 21.07 -5.70
N LEU A 284 -28.00 20.15 -6.42
CA LEU A 284 -28.49 19.67 -7.72
C LEU A 284 -29.85 18.96 -7.58
N ASN A 285 -30.01 18.11 -6.54
CA ASN A 285 -31.26 17.45 -6.25
C ASN A 285 -32.37 18.45 -5.92
N ASP A 286 -32.08 19.48 -5.13
CA ASP A 286 -33.03 20.52 -4.80
C ASP A 286 -33.38 21.38 -6.02
N LYS A 287 -32.42 21.68 -6.89
CA LYS A 287 -32.67 22.36 -8.18
C LYS A 287 -33.54 21.51 -9.11
N ASN A 288 -33.34 20.20 -9.13
CA ASN A 288 -34.17 19.27 -9.90
C ASN A 288 -35.60 19.19 -9.34
N ARG A 289 -35.77 19.16 -8.02
CA ARG A 289 -37.08 19.27 -7.36
C ARG A 289 -37.77 20.59 -7.71
N LEU A 290 -37.06 21.71 -7.64
CA LEU A 290 -37.57 23.02 -8.02
C LEU A 290 -37.99 23.05 -9.50
N ARG A 291 -37.20 22.44 -10.40
CA ARG A 291 -37.52 22.35 -11.82
C ARG A 291 -38.77 21.50 -12.06
N GLN A 292 -38.93 20.39 -11.36
CA GLN A 292 -40.16 19.59 -11.40
C GLN A 292 -41.37 20.37 -10.88
N ALA A 293 -41.22 21.12 -9.78
CA ALA A 293 -42.28 21.97 -9.25
C ALA A 293 -42.67 23.08 -10.24
N LEU A 294 -41.69 23.72 -10.90
CA LEU A 294 -41.94 24.71 -11.96
C LEU A 294 -42.64 24.09 -13.17
N GLN A 295 -42.26 22.87 -13.59
CA GLN A 295 -42.96 22.17 -14.67
C GLN A 295 -44.41 21.81 -14.28
N GLN A 296 -44.64 21.40 -13.04
CA GLN A 296 -46.00 21.15 -12.53
C GLN A 296 -46.81 22.45 -12.48
N LEU A 297 -46.21 23.56 -12.05
CA LEU A 297 -46.85 24.86 -12.02
C LEU A 297 -47.17 25.35 -13.43
N ALA A 298 -46.26 25.16 -14.39
CA ALA A 298 -46.50 25.49 -15.80
C ALA A 298 -47.67 24.66 -16.38
N ARG A 299 -47.75 23.36 -16.08
CA ARG A 299 -48.90 22.51 -16.47
C ARG A 299 -50.20 23.01 -15.84
N LYS A 300 -50.22 23.25 -14.52
CA LYS A 300 -51.39 23.79 -13.82
C LYS A 300 -51.81 25.15 -14.37
N ASN A 301 -50.85 26.00 -14.74
CA ASN A 301 -51.15 27.31 -15.31
C ASN A 301 -51.75 27.18 -16.71
N ALA A 302 -51.27 26.24 -17.53
CA ALA A 302 -51.87 25.92 -18.82
C ALA A 302 -53.29 25.34 -18.67
N ASP A 303 -53.51 24.43 -17.72
CA ASP A 303 -54.83 23.89 -17.41
C ASP A 303 -55.78 25.01 -16.93
N MET A 304 -55.29 25.89 -16.05
CA MET A 304 -56.05 27.03 -15.55
C MET A 304 -56.43 28.00 -16.67
N ALA A 305 -55.50 28.31 -17.59
CA ALA A 305 -55.79 29.12 -18.76
C ALA A 305 -56.89 28.50 -19.63
N GLN A 306 -56.86 27.18 -19.87
CA GLN A 306 -57.93 26.50 -20.59
C GLN A 306 -59.28 26.55 -19.85
N THR A 307 -59.28 26.41 -18.53
CA THR A 307 -60.52 26.57 -17.75
C THR A 307 -61.04 28.00 -17.77
N MET A 308 -60.15 28.99 -17.76
CA MET A 308 -60.51 30.40 -17.89
C MET A 308 -61.12 30.68 -19.26
N ASP A 309 -60.52 30.18 -20.34
CA ASP A 309 -61.07 30.32 -21.70
C ASP A 309 -62.47 29.69 -21.82
N ARG A 310 -62.70 28.54 -21.19
CA ARG A 310 -64.04 27.91 -21.14
C ARG A 310 -65.04 28.77 -20.37
N LEU A 311 -64.66 29.27 -19.20
CA LEU A 311 -65.51 30.15 -18.40
C LEU A 311 -65.82 31.46 -19.14
N GLU A 312 -64.86 32.03 -19.87
CA GLU A 312 -65.09 33.20 -20.71
C GLU A 312 -66.05 32.90 -21.86
N GLN A 313 -65.94 31.73 -22.50
CA GLN A 313 -66.88 31.30 -23.54
C GLN A 313 -68.29 31.10 -22.97
N GLU A 314 -68.44 30.44 -21.82
CA GLU A 314 -69.72 30.28 -21.14
C GLU A 314 -70.32 31.64 -20.74
N ASN A 315 -69.49 32.58 -20.25
CA ASN A 315 -69.95 33.90 -19.88
C ASN A 315 -70.44 34.70 -21.10
N ARG A 316 -69.72 34.64 -22.24
CA ARG A 316 -70.18 35.25 -23.50
C ARG A 316 -71.50 34.62 -23.97
N PHE A 317 -71.60 33.30 -23.93
CA PHE A 317 -72.84 32.58 -24.29
C PHE A 317 -74.01 33.00 -23.40
N LEU A 318 -73.80 33.08 -22.08
CA LEU A 318 -74.82 33.53 -21.13
C LEU A 318 -75.22 34.99 -21.36
N GLN A 319 -74.26 35.88 -21.64
CA GLN A 319 -74.54 37.28 -21.97
C GLN A 319 -75.38 37.41 -23.24
N GLU A 320 -75.05 36.65 -24.29
CA GLU A 320 -75.86 36.60 -25.51
C GLU A 320 -77.28 36.11 -25.20
N HIS A 321 -77.41 35.03 -24.44
CA HIS A 321 -78.72 34.46 -24.10
C HIS A 321 -79.57 35.41 -23.25
N ILE A 322 -78.96 36.09 -22.27
CA ILE A 322 -79.61 37.15 -21.49
C ILE A 322 -80.06 38.28 -22.41
N SER A 323 -79.23 38.70 -23.37
CA SER A 323 -79.60 39.77 -24.31
C SER A 323 -80.82 39.40 -25.17
N ILE A 324 -80.87 38.15 -25.64
CA ILE A 324 -81.99 37.62 -26.44
C ILE A 324 -83.26 37.58 -25.59
N LEU A 325 -83.20 36.98 -24.40
CA LEU A 325 -84.34 36.91 -23.49
C LEU A 325 -84.86 38.30 -23.13
N HIS A 326 -83.96 39.24 -22.84
CA HIS A 326 -84.33 40.61 -22.54
C HIS A 326 -85.04 41.29 -23.72
N SER A 327 -84.56 41.08 -24.96
CA SER A 327 -85.24 41.60 -26.15
C SER A 327 -86.63 40.99 -26.37
N GLN A 328 -86.80 39.71 -26.06
CA GLN A 328 -88.08 39.02 -26.16
C GLN A 328 -89.07 39.51 -25.09
N GLU A 329 -88.59 39.73 -23.86
CA GLU A 329 -89.40 40.32 -22.78
C GLU A 329 -89.84 41.74 -23.13
N LEU A 330 -88.95 42.58 -23.68
CA LEU A 330 -89.29 43.92 -24.14
C LEU A 330 -90.36 43.87 -25.25
N PHE A 331 -90.20 42.99 -26.24
CA PHE A 331 -91.18 42.84 -27.30
C PHE A 331 -92.54 42.31 -26.80
N ALA A 332 -92.53 41.35 -25.87
CA ALA A 332 -93.73 40.84 -25.23
C ALA A 332 -94.43 41.93 -24.38
N ALA A 333 -93.65 42.75 -23.67
CA ALA A 333 -94.14 43.88 -22.90
C ALA A 333 -94.78 44.94 -23.83
N GLU A 334 -94.13 45.28 -24.95
CA GLU A 334 -94.68 46.18 -25.96
C GLU A 334 -95.99 45.65 -26.55
N GLN A 335 -96.04 44.38 -26.97
CA GLN A 335 -97.30 43.77 -27.44
C GLN A 335 -98.39 43.77 -26.37
N SER A 336 -98.03 43.54 -25.11
CA SER A 336 -99.00 43.59 -24.01
C SER A 336 -99.53 45.01 -23.79
N SER A 337 -98.67 46.02 -23.87
CA SER A 337 -99.01 47.43 -23.78
C SER A 337 -99.91 47.88 -24.93
N GLU A 338 -99.63 47.43 -26.16
CA GLU A 338 -100.49 47.68 -27.32
C GLU A 338 -101.88 47.07 -27.12
N LYS A 339 -101.97 45.80 -26.69
CA LYS A 339 -103.25 45.15 -26.38
C LYS A 339 -104.01 45.88 -25.27
N ILE A 340 -103.33 46.33 -24.22
CA ILE A 340 -103.95 47.12 -23.15
C ILE A 340 -104.53 48.42 -23.73
N ARG A 341 -103.78 49.16 -24.56
CA ARG A 341 -104.28 50.37 -25.23
C ARG A 341 -105.47 50.09 -26.15
N GLU A 342 -105.46 48.99 -26.88
CA GLU A 342 -106.60 48.57 -27.70
C GLU A 342 -107.83 48.30 -26.83
N PHE A 343 -107.68 47.58 -25.72
CA PHE A 343 -108.77 47.34 -24.79
C PHE A 343 -109.30 48.61 -24.12
N GLU A 344 -108.42 49.53 -23.72
CA GLU A 344 -108.81 50.85 -23.18
C GLU A 344 -109.61 51.65 -24.22
N ASN A 345 -109.19 51.68 -25.48
CA ASN A 345 -109.90 52.34 -26.56
C ASN A 345 -111.29 51.71 -26.81
N GLN A 346 -111.38 50.38 -26.78
CA GLN A 346 -112.66 49.67 -26.91
C GLN A 346 -113.58 49.98 -25.73
N LEU A 347 -113.04 50.02 -24.51
CA LEU A 347 -113.79 50.33 -23.29
C LEU A 347 -114.35 51.75 -23.36
N LEU A 348 -113.54 52.74 -23.73
CA LEU A 348 -113.99 54.12 -23.97
C LEU A 348 -115.08 54.21 -25.05
N ALA A 349 -114.95 53.44 -26.14
CA ALA A 349 -115.98 53.41 -27.19
C ALA A 349 -117.29 52.80 -26.69
N LYS A 350 -117.22 51.72 -25.90
CA LYS A 350 -118.39 51.07 -25.28
C LYS A 350 -119.05 51.98 -24.23
N GLU A 351 -118.29 52.67 -23.40
CA GLU A 351 -118.79 53.66 -22.45
C GLU A 351 -119.52 54.80 -23.16
N LYS A 352 -118.97 55.34 -24.26
CA LYS A 352 -119.66 56.37 -25.07
C LYS A 352 -120.97 55.84 -25.65
N ALA A 353 -120.98 54.61 -26.16
CA ALA A 353 -122.19 53.99 -26.69
C ALA A 353 -123.25 53.76 -25.60
N LEU A 354 -122.83 53.30 -24.42
CA LEU A 354 -123.69 53.07 -23.26
C LEU A 354 -124.29 54.39 -22.77
N ASN A 355 -123.48 55.45 -22.59
CA ASN A 355 -123.95 56.79 -22.24
C ASN A 355 -124.96 57.34 -23.27
N ALA A 356 -124.73 57.11 -24.57
CA ALA A 356 -125.68 57.52 -25.61
C ALA A 356 -126.98 56.73 -25.53
N LEU A 357 -126.92 55.43 -25.20
CA LEU A 357 -128.08 54.58 -25.01
C LEU A 357 -128.87 55.01 -23.76
N GLU A 358 -128.21 55.28 -22.64
CA GLU A 358 -128.81 55.80 -21.42
C GLU A 358 -129.53 57.12 -21.68
N ARG A 359 -128.92 58.06 -22.42
CA ARG A 359 -129.59 59.31 -22.82
C ARG A 359 -130.82 59.06 -23.67
N LYS A 360 -130.77 58.10 -24.60
CA LYS A 360 -131.94 57.71 -25.41
C LYS A 360 -133.03 57.08 -24.55
N TYR A 361 -132.68 56.20 -23.62
CA TYR A 361 -133.63 55.61 -22.68
C TYR A 361 -134.27 56.67 -21.78
N ALA A 362 -133.48 57.57 -21.20
CA ALA A 362 -134.01 58.68 -20.40
C ALA A 362 -134.93 59.60 -21.22
N ALA A 363 -134.60 59.86 -22.49
CA ALA A 363 -135.47 60.62 -23.38
C ALA A 363 -136.78 59.88 -23.69
N MET A 364 -136.72 58.57 -23.98
CA MET A 364 -137.92 57.76 -24.19
C MET A 364 -138.76 57.65 -22.92
N GLU A 365 -138.15 57.44 -21.76
CA GLU A 365 -138.83 57.41 -20.47
C GLU A 365 -139.53 58.75 -20.20
N GLY A 366 -138.87 59.87 -20.47
CA GLY A 366 -139.48 61.20 -20.41
C GLY A 366 -140.70 61.35 -21.33
N GLN A 367 -140.64 60.81 -22.55
CA GLN A 367 -141.78 60.78 -23.48
C GLN A 367 -142.91 59.86 -22.99
N TYR A 368 -142.58 58.68 -22.46
CA TYR A 368 -143.57 57.77 -21.87
C TYR A 368 -144.27 58.40 -20.66
N LEU A 369 -143.50 59.03 -19.76
CA LEU A 369 -144.04 59.73 -18.60
C LEU A 369 -144.90 60.93 -19.00
N SER A 370 -144.55 61.67 -20.06
CA SER A 370 -145.39 62.77 -20.55
C SER A 370 -146.74 62.26 -21.09
N VAL A 371 -146.73 61.22 -21.91
CA VAL A 371 -147.95 60.58 -22.44
C VAL A 371 -148.79 59.97 -21.32
N PHE A 372 -148.16 59.33 -20.33
CA PHE A 372 -148.85 58.77 -19.16
C PHE A 372 -149.52 59.87 -18.33
N ASN A 373 -148.80 60.95 -18.02
CA ASN A 373 -149.33 62.10 -17.28
C ASN A 373 -150.45 62.82 -18.04
N GLU A 374 -150.36 62.91 -19.36
CA GLU A 374 -151.41 63.47 -20.21
C GLU A 374 -152.66 62.57 -20.20
N ASN A 375 -152.51 61.25 -20.30
CA ASN A 375 -153.61 60.30 -20.16
C ASN A 375 -154.25 60.33 -18.77
N GLU A 376 -153.46 60.43 -17.69
CA GLU A 376 -153.95 60.62 -16.32
C GLU A 376 -154.75 61.93 -16.19
N ARG A 377 -154.25 63.04 -16.74
CA ARG A 377 -154.96 64.33 -16.76
C ARG A 377 -156.26 64.26 -17.57
N LEU A 378 -156.27 63.55 -18.70
CA LEU A 378 -157.47 63.35 -19.51
C LEU A 378 -158.51 62.52 -18.74
N LYS A 379 -158.07 61.46 -18.06
CA LYS A 379 -158.95 60.66 -17.18
C LYS A 379 -159.56 61.50 -16.06
N GLN A 380 -158.78 62.35 -15.40
CA GLN A 380 -159.28 63.26 -14.35
C GLN A 380 -160.24 64.34 -14.87
N LYS A 381 -160.19 64.71 -16.14
CA LYS A 381 -161.16 65.63 -16.77
C LYS A 381 -162.44 64.93 -17.25
N SER A 382 -162.42 63.60 -17.41
CA SER A 382 -163.54 62.78 -17.86
C SER A 382 -164.32 62.11 -16.72
N ALA A 383 -163.81 62.20 -15.49
CA ALA A 383 -164.52 61.90 -14.25
C ALA A 383 -165.07 63.21 -13.66
#